data_AF-A0A671FF63-F1
#
_entry.id   AF-A0A671FF63-F1
#
_cell.length_a   1.000
_cell.length_b   1.000
_cell.length_c   1.000
_cell.angle_alpha   90.00
_cell.angle_beta   90.00
_cell.angle_gamma   90.00
#
_symmetry.space_group_name_H-M   'P 1'
#
loop_
_entity.id
_entity.type
_entity.pdbx_description
1 polymer ?
#
loop_
_entity_poly.entity_id
_entity_poly.type
_entity_poly.pdbx_seq_one_letter_code
_entity_poly.pdbx_strand_id
1 'polypeptide(L)'
;MASDLEQICSHINEKIGNIKKTLSLRSCGQEPNLKTMLNKIGDEIITVNELLNKLELEIQYQEQTNTSLKELCESLEEDYKDMEHLKENIPPHLPQVTPGTQNWYMKCRLTYCQINDVIKEINKAVLSKYKILHQPKKSMSSVARNLYHRFIDEETKDTRGRHFIVEADIKEFTALKLDKRFHMILNILRHCRRLSEVRGGGLTRYVIT
;
A
#
# COMPACT_ATOMS: atom_id res chain seq x y z
N MET A 1 -20.73 48.68 53.00
CA MET A 1 -19.79 48.23 54.04
C MET A 1 -20.55 47.28 54.93
N ALA A 2 -20.13 46.02 55.01
CA ALA A 2 -20.79 45.06 55.90
C ALA A 2 -20.67 45.56 57.35
N SER A 3 -21.75 45.47 58.12
CA SER A 3 -21.73 45.91 59.53
C SER A 3 -20.74 45.07 60.33
N ASP A 4 -20.20 45.61 61.43
CA ASP A 4 -19.29 44.86 62.31
C ASP A 4 -19.92 43.53 62.78
N LEU A 5 -21.25 43.51 62.96
CA LEU A 5 -22.00 42.30 63.28
C LEU A 5 -21.97 41.27 62.14
N GLU A 6 -22.13 41.69 60.89
CA GLU A 6 -22.04 40.80 59.73
C GLU A 6 -20.64 40.20 59.56
N GLN A 7 -19.59 41.00 59.82
CA GLN A 7 -18.21 40.50 59.79
C GLN A 7 -17.97 39.44 60.86
N ILE A 8 -18.47 39.68 62.08
CA ILE A 8 -18.39 38.70 63.19
C ILE A 8 -19.17 37.43 62.85
N CYS A 9 -20.41 37.55 62.35
CA CYS A 9 -21.22 36.40 61.93
C CYS A 9 -20.53 35.59 60.84
N SER A 10 -19.93 36.25 59.85
CA SER A 10 -19.17 35.59 58.78
C SER A 10 -17.98 34.81 59.35
N HIS A 11 -17.21 35.41 60.25
CA HIS A 11 -16.06 34.76 60.86
C HIS A 11 -16.44 33.56 61.72
N ILE A 12 -17.52 33.68 62.52
CA ILE A 12 -18.05 32.56 63.32
C ILE A 12 -18.50 31.42 62.40
N ASN A 13 -19.24 31.72 61.33
CA ASN A 13 -19.69 30.71 60.38
C ASN A 13 -18.52 30.01 59.67
N GLU A 14 -17.46 30.75 59.33
CA GLU A 14 -16.23 30.20 58.78
C GLU A 14 -15.57 29.22 59.76
N LYS A 15 -15.43 29.59 61.04
CA LYS A 15 -14.89 28.71 62.09
C LYS A 15 -15.75 27.46 62.27
N ILE A 16 -17.07 27.59 62.30
CA ILE A 16 -18.00 26.46 62.37
C ILE A 16 -17.83 25.55 61.14
N GLY A 17 -17.72 26.12 59.94
CA GLY A 17 -17.48 25.38 58.71
C GLY A 17 -16.17 24.59 58.74
N ASN A 18 -15.09 25.22 59.22
CA ASN A 18 -13.80 24.57 59.40
C ASN A 18 -13.88 23.41 60.39
N ILE A 19 -14.53 23.59 61.54
CA ILE A 19 -14.74 22.52 62.54
C ILE A 19 -15.49 21.34 61.91
N LYS A 20 -16.58 21.60 61.17
CA LYS A 20 -17.35 20.57 60.48
C LYS A 20 -16.48 19.78 59.50
N LYS A 21 -15.66 20.48 58.70
CA LYS A 21 -14.76 19.83 57.72
C LYS A 21 -13.70 18.97 58.41
N THR A 22 -13.10 19.46 59.49
CA THR A 22 -12.12 18.68 60.28
C THR A 22 -12.76 17.45 60.93
N LEU A 23 -13.99 17.56 61.43
CA LEU A 23 -14.73 16.42 61.97
C LEU A 23 -14.99 15.36 60.88
N SER A 24 -15.47 15.77 59.71
CA SER A 24 -15.68 14.84 58.58
C SER A 24 -14.38 14.14 58.14
N LEU A 25 -13.26 14.88 58.04
CA LEU A 25 -11.96 14.30 57.72
C LEU A 25 -11.51 13.27 58.77
N ARG A 26 -11.69 13.58 60.05
CA ARG A 26 -11.40 12.66 61.15
C ARG A 26 -12.26 11.40 61.04
N SER A 27 -13.56 11.54 60.78
CA SER A 27 -14.47 10.41 60.59
C SER A 27 -14.02 9.50 59.45
N CYS A 28 -13.61 10.03 58.30
CA CYS A 28 -13.09 9.22 57.19
C CYS A 28 -11.84 8.39 57.56
N GLY A 29 -11.01 8.89 58.49
CA GLY A 29 -9.79 8.21 58.92
C GLY A 29 -9.97 7.23 60.09
N GLN A 30 -10.98 7.44 60.94
CA GLN A 30 -11.21 6.66 62.16
C GLN A 30 -12.37 5.65 62.05
N GLU A 31 -13.43 5.98 61.31
CA GLU A 31 -14.57 5.08 61.13
C GLU A 31 -14.17 3.94 60.18
N PRO A 32 -14.20 2.67 60.64
CA PRO A 32 -13.68 1.54 59.88
C PRO A 32 -14.43 1.32 58.55
N ASN A 33 -15.73 1.57 58.52
CA ASN A 33 -16.56 1.43 57.31
C ASN A 33 -16.18 2.46 56.24
N LEU A 34 -16.02 3.75 56.63
CA LEU A 34 -15.63 4.82 55.71
C LEU A 34 -14.21 4.61 55.18
N LYS A 35 -13.28 4.23 56.06
CA LYS A 35 -11.91 3.92 55.68
C LYS A 35 -11.82 2.77 54.68
N THR A 36 -12.61 1.72 54.90
CA THR A 36 -12.67 0.56 53.98
C THR A 36 -13.23 0.96 52.61
N MET A 37 -14.29 1.79 52.58
CA MET A 37 -14.84 2.31 51.34
C MET A 37 -13.84 3.19 50.59
N LEU A 38 -13.12 4.06 51.30
CA LEU A 38 -12.09 4.93 50.70
C LEU A 38 -10.96 4.10 50.08
N ASN A 39 -10.51 3.04 50.77
CA ASN A 39 -9.48 2.13 50.23
C ASN A 39 -9.97 1.42 48.97
N LYS A 40 -11.21 0.90 48.96
CA LYS A 40 -11.79 0.28 47.77
C LYS A 40 -11.84 1.24 46.58
N ILE A 41 -12.22 2.49 46.80
CA ILE A 41 -12.19 3.53 45.77
C ILE A 41 -10.75 3.73 45.26
N GLY A 42 -9.76 3.75 46.16
CA GLY A 42 -8.34 3.83 45.79
C GLY A 42 -7.89 2.66 44.93
N ASP A 43 -8.22 1.43 45.32
CA ASP A 43 -7.88 0.21 44.59
C ASP A 43 -8.55 0.16 43.21
N GLU A 44 -9.82 0.59 43.11
CA GLU A 44 -10.54 0.71 41.84
C GLU A 44 -9.90 1.76 40.93
N ILE A 45 -9.46 2.91 41.47
CA ILE A 45 -8.75 3.94 40.69
C ILE A 45 -7.45 3.39 40.11
N ILE A 46 -6.68 2.63 40.90
CA ILE A 46 -5.45 1.98 40.43
C ILE A 46 -5.79 0.99 39.30
N THR A 47 -6.82 0.18 39.49
CA THR A 47 -7.27 -0.80 38.49
C THR A 47 -7.69 -0.12 37.18
N VAL A 48 -8.47 0.98 37.27
CA VAL A 48 -8.88 1.77 36.10
C VAL A 48 -7.66 2.34 35.38
N ASN A 49 -6.68 2.86 36.11
CA ASN A 49 -5.44 3.38 35.53
C ASN A 49 -4.67 2.30 34.76
N GLU A 50 -4.56 1.08 35.30
CA GLU A 50 -3.94 -0.04 34.60
C GLU A 50 -4.72 -0.46 33.33
N LEU A 51 -6.05 -0.45 33.39
CA LEU A 51 -6.90 -0.74 32.23
C LEU A 51 -6.75 0.33 31.14
N LEU A 52 -6.65 1.61 31.51
CA LEU A 52 -6.39 2.70 30.57
C LEU A 52 -5.04 2.54 29.88
N ASN A 53 -3.98 2.16 30.61
CA ASN A 53 -2.68 1.89 30.01
C ASN A 53 -2.74 0.73 29.00
N LYS A 54 -3.48 -0.34 29.31
CA LYS A 54 -3.69 -1.46 28.36
C LYS A 54 -4.47 -1.01 27.13
N LEU A 55 -5.51 -0.19 27.32
CA LEU A 55 -6.30 0.36 26.22
C LEU A 55 -5.44 1.23 25.30
N GLU A 56 -4.55 2.06 25.85
CA GLU A 56 -3.63 2.88 25.07
C GLU A 56 -2.71 2.04 24.19
N LEU A 57 -2.14 0.96 24.74
CA LEU A 57 -1.30 0.03 23.97
C LEU A 57 -2.09 -0.66 22.85
N GLU A 58 -3.32 -1.08 23.11
CA GLU A 58 -4.18 -1.72 22.11
C GLU A 58 -4.56 -0.76 20.98
N ILE A 59 -4.86 0.50 21.32
CA ILE A 59 -5.12 1.56 20.32
C ILE A 59 -3.91 1.75 19.41
N GLN A 60 -2.70 1.85 19.98
CA GLN A 60 -1.48 2.00 19.21
C GLN A 60 -1.24 0.81 18.26
N TYR A 61 -1.47 -0.41 18.72
CA TYR A 61 -1.37 -1.61 17.88
C TYR A 61 -2.38 -1.60 16.73
N GLN A 62 -3.63 -1.22 17.01
CA GLN A 62 -4.68 -1.15 16.01
C GLN A 62 -4.37 -0.07 14.95
N GLU A 63 -3.84 1.09 15.34
CA GLU A 63 -3.42 2.16 14.43
C GLU A 63 -2.30 1.71 13.47
N GLN A 64 -1.30 0.99 13.98
CA GLN A 64 -0.22 0.43 13.16
C GLN A 64 -0.75 -0.62 12.17
N THR A 65 -1.66 -1.48 12.62
CA THR A 65 -2.30 -2.50 11.79
C THR A 65 -3.14 -1.87 10.69
N ASN A 66 -3.95 -0.85 11.02
CA ASN A 66 -4.75 -0.11 10.05
C ASN A 66 -3.88 0.59 8.99
N THR A 67 -2.74 1.17 9.41
CA THR A 67 -1.78 1.79 8.48
C THR A 67 -1.24 0.76 7.49
N SER A 68 -0.82 -0.41 7.97
CA SER A 68 -0.31 -1.50 7.13
C SER A 68 -1.38 -2.03 6.17
N LEU A 69 -2.63 -2.14 6.63
CA LEU A 69 -3.76 -2.57 5.81
C LEU A 69 -4.05 -1.56 4.69
N LYS A 70 -3.96 -0.27 4.99
CA LYS A 70 -4.12 0.79 3.99
C LYS A 70 -3.05 0.72 2.89
N GLU A 71 -1.77 0.54 3.26
CA GLU A 71 -0.67 0.36 2.30
C GLU A 71 -0.92 -0.84 1.37
N LEU A 72 -1.45 -1.95 1.91
CA LEU A 72 -1.80 -3.13 1.12
C LEU A 72 -2.96 -2.87 0.15
N CYS A 73 -4.00 -2.15 0.59
CA CYS A 73 -5.11 -1.77 -0.28
C CYS A 73 -4.66 -0.87 -1.43
N GLU A 74 -3.79 0.10 -1.17
CA GLU A 74 -3.22 0.99 -2.19
C GLU A 74 -2.42 0.19 -3.23
N SER A 75 -1.56 -0.73 -2.77
CA SER A 75 -0.80 -1.62 -3.67
C SER A 75 -1.72 -2.52 -4.52
N LEU A 76 -2.80 -3.06 -3.94
CA LEU A 76 -3.75 -3.88 -4.68
C LEU A 76 -4.54 -3.08 -5.72
N GLU A 77 -4.85 -1.82 -5.44
CA GLU A 77 -5.52 -0.92 -6.39
C GLU A 77 -4.63 -0.61 -7.60
N GLU A 78 -3.33 -0.41 -7.38
CA GLU A 78 -2.34 -0.26 -8.45
C GLU A 78 -2.24 -1.55 -9.30
N ASP A 79 -2.14 -2.71 -8.66
CA ASP A 79 -2.15 -4.01 -9.34
C ASP A 79 -3.44 -4.20 -10.19
N TYR A 80 -4.59 -3.76 -9.70
CA TYR A 80 -5.84 -3.82 -10.46
C TYR A 80 -5.80 -2.92 -11.70
N LYS A 81 -5.30 -1.68 -11.55
CA LYS A 81 -5.13 -0.75 -12.68
C LYS A 81 -4.18 -1.31 -13.73
N ASP A 82 -3.11 -1.98 -13.32
CA ASP A 82 -2.21 -2.68 -14.23
C ASP A 82 -2.91 -3.82 -14.96
N MET A 83 -3.68 -4.63 -14.24
CA MET A 83 -4.44 -5.73 -14.84
C MET A 83 -5.49 -5.21 -15.83
N GLU A 84 -6.15 -4.10 -15.53
CA GLU A 84 -7.14 -3.47 -16.40
C GLU A 84 -6.47 -2.88 -17.65
N HIS A 85 -5.40 -2.09 -17.49
CA HIS A 85 -4.62 -1.59 -18.62
C HIS A 85 -4.09 -2.73 -19.48
N LEU A 86 -3.58 -3.78 -18.86
CA LEU A 86 -3.09 -4.95 -19.58
C LEU A 86 -4.26 -5.67 -20.29
N LYS A 87 -5.44 -5.80 -19.69
CA LYS A 87 -6.60 -6.39 -20.37
C LYS A 87 -7.05 -5.58 -21.60
N GLU A 88 -7.01 -4.25 -21.52
CA GLU A 88 -7.42 -3.35 -22.61
C GLU A 88 -6.40 -3.25 -23.73
N ASN A 89 -5.10 -3.32 -23.38
CA ASN A 89 -3.99 -3.06 -24.29
C ASN A 89 -3.18 -4.33 -24.62
N ILE A 90 -3.56 -5.49 -24.08
CA ILE A 90 -3.03 -6.77 -24.56
C ILE A 90 -3.52 -6.94 -25.99
N PRO A 91 -2.64 -7.28 -26.94
CA PRO A 91 -3.00 -7.99 -28.15
C PRO A 91 -4.06 -9.11 -27.92
N PRO A 92 -5.38 -8.98 -28.20
CA PRO A 92 -6.22 -10.18 -28.17
C PRO A 92 -5.66 -11.20 -29.17
N HIS A 93 -5.90 -12.49 -29.04
CA HIS A 93 -5.57 -13.45 -30.09
C HIS A 93 -5.69 -12.85 -31.52
N LEU A 94 -4.62 -12.90 -32.32
CA LEU A 94 -4.70 -12.36 -33.68
C LEU A 94 -5.90 -13.02 -34.38
N PRO A 95 -6.77 -12.28 -35.10
CA PRO A 95 -7.85 -12.88 -35.85
C PRO A 95 -7.29 -13.99 -36.75
N GLN A 96 -7.98 -15.15 -36.82
CA GLN A 96 -7.61 -16.18 -37.79
C GLN A 96 -7.62 -15.55 -39.19
N VAL A 97 -6.51 -15.68 -39.90
CA VAL A 97 -6.34 -15.04 -41.20
C VAL A 97 -7.35 -15.64 -42.18
N THR A 98 -8.30 -14.83 -42.64
CA THR A 98 -9.14 -15.17 -43.78
C THR A 98 -8.26 -15.18 -45.03
N PRO A 99 -8.27 -16.24 -45.87
CA PRO A 99 -7.40 -16.33 -47.03
C PRO A 99 -7.80 -15.26 -48.06
N GLY A 100 -7.05 -14.16 -48.13
CA GLY A 100 -7.30 -13.07 -49.07
C GLY A 100 -6.49 -11.79 -48.85
N THR A 101 -6.04 -11.51 -47.62
CA THR A 101 -5.17 -10.34 -47.36
C THR A 101 -3.70 -10.73 -47.44
N GLN A 102 -3.04 -10.28 -48.51
CA GLN A 102 -1.63 -10.46 -48.77
C GLN A 102 -0.78 -9.61 -47.82
N ASN A 103 -0.54 -10.13 -46.62
CA ASN A 103 0.34 -9.51 -45.64
C ASN A 103 1.65 -10.29 -45.50
N TRP A 104 2.75 -9.53 -45.39
CA TRP A 104 4.15 -9.98 -45.23
C TRP A 104 4.35 -11.11 -44.21
N TYR A 105 3.55 -11.16 -43.15
CA TYR A 105 3.67 -12.18 -42.09
C TYR A 105 3.33 -13.61 -42.54
N MET A 106 2.62 -13.82 -43.65
CA MET A 106 2.39 -15.16 -44.22
C MET A 106 3.60 -15.69 -45.02
N LYS A 107 4.58 -14.82 -45.33
CA LYS A 107 5.82 -15.22 -46.02
C LYS A 107 6.81 -15.92 -45.08
N CYS A 108 6.64 -15.74 -43.76
CA CYS A 108 7.40 -16.44 -42.74
C CYS A 108 6.55 -17.57 -42.15
N ARG A 109 7.13 -18.76 -41.99
CA ARG A 109 6.49 -19.95 -41.43
C ARG A 109 6.22 -19.83 -39.92
N LEU A 110 5.81 -18.65 -39.44
CA LEU A 110 5.40 -18.46 -38.06
C LEU A 110 3.97 -18.93 -37.89
N THR A 111 3.78 -19.93 -37.05
CA THR A 111 2.43 -20.40 -36.75
C THR A 111 1.74 -19.47 -35.76
N TYR A 112 0.42 -19.46 -35.81
CA TYR A 112 -0.40 -18.70 -34.85
C TYR A 112 -0.05 -19.03 -33.39
N CYS A 113 0.15 -20.32 -33.08
CA CYS A 113 0.57 -20.76 -31.74
C CYS A 113 1.90 -20.12 -31.32
N GLN A 114 2.88 -20.10 -32.23
CA GLN A 114 4.20 -19.52 -31.98
C GLN A 114 4.17 -18.02 -31.67
N ILE A 115 3.22 -17.28 -32.25
CA ILE A 115 3.01 -15.85 -31.96
C ILE A 115 2.37 -15.69 -30.58
N ASN A 116 1.33 -16.47 -30.28
CA ASN A 116 0.65 -16.42 -28.99
C ASN A 116 1.54 -16.83 -27.82
N ASP A 117 2.44 -17.79 -28.01
CA ASP A 117 3.39 -18.19 -26.96
C ASP A 117 4.33 -17.04 -26.61
N VAL A 118 4.79 -16.26 -27.60
CA VAL A 118 5.59 -15.06 -27.36
C VAL A 118 4.79 -13.96 -26.66
N ILE A 119 3.51 -13.76 -27.03
CA ILE A 119 2.63 -12.81 -26.33
C ILE A 119 2.47 -13.21 -24.85
N LYS A 120 2.29 -14.50 -24.54
CA LYS A 120 2.20 -14.98 -23.16
C LYS A 120 3.45 -14.68 -22.35
N GLU A 121 4.64 -14.90 -22.91
CA GLU A 121 5.90 -14.59 -22.23
C GLU A 121 6.09 -13.08 -22.06
N ILE A 122 5.72 -12.26 -23.05
CA ILE A 122 5.71 -10.79 -22.92
C ILE A 122 4.80 -10.36 -21.77
N ASN A 123 3.57 -10.89 -21.71
CA ASN A 123 2.62 -10.57 -20.65
C ASN A 123 3.15 -10.96 -19.27
N LYS A 124 3.80 -12.12 -19.17
CA LYS A 124 4.47 -12.56 -17.93
C LYS A 124 5.55 -11.58 -17.51
N ALA A 125 6.40 -11.11 -18.44
CA ALA A 125 7.44 -10.14 -18.12
C ALA A 125 6.87 -8.79 -17.65
N VAL A 126 5.81 -8.29 -18.30
CA VAL A 126 5.11 -7.06 -17.88
C VAL A 126 4.59 -7.24 -16.46
N LEU A 127 3.80 -8.28 -16.20
CA LEU A 127 3.22 -8.54 -14.87
C LEU A 127 4.30 -8.67 -13.79
N SER A 128 5.39 -9.41 -14.06
CA SER A 128 6.49 -9.55 -13.10
C SER A 128 7.20 -8.23 -12.79
N LYS A 129 7.42 -7.38 -13.80
CA LYS A 129 8.03 -6.06 -13.62
C LYS A 129 7.17 -5.14 -12.75
N TYR A 130 5.90 -4.97 -13.12
CA TYR A 130 5.02 -4.03 -12.43
C TYR A 130 4.60 -4.51 -11.03
N LYS A 131 4.54 -5.83 -10.82
CA LYS A 131 4.43 -6.42 -9.47
C LYS A 131 5.58 -6.00 -8.55
N ILE A 132 6.81 -5.93 -9.06
CA ILE A 132 7.96 -5.45 -8.27
C ILE A 132 7.90 -3.93 -8.10
N LEU A 133 7.39 -3.19 -9.08
CA LEU A 133 7.30 -1.73 -9.04
C LEU A 133 6.33 -1.25 -7.94
N HIS A 134 5.21 -1.95 -7.75
CA HIS A 134 4.18 -1.61 -6.76
C HIS A 134 4.36 -2.31 -5.41
N GLN A 135 5.30 -3.26 -5.31
CA GLN A 135 5.57 -3.93 -4.04
C GLN A 135 6.09 -2.92 -2.98
N PRO A 136 5.64 -3.01 -1.70
CA PRO A 136 6.17 -2.16 -0.64
C PRO A 136 7.70 -2.31 -0.48
N LYS A 137 8.44 -1.19 -0.54
CA LYS A 137 9.93 -1.17 -0.50
C LYS A 137 10.53 -1.88 0.72
N LYS A 138 9.80 -1.91 1.83
CA LYS A 138 10.17 -2.56 3.09
C LYS A 138 10.15 -4.09 2.99
N SER A 139 9.28 -4.66 2.15
CA SER A 139 9.14 -6.11 1.96
C SER A 139 10.03 -6.68 0.84
N MET A 140 10.66 -5.81 0.04
CA MET A 140 11.51 -6.24 -1.09
C MET A 140 12.81 -6.91 -0.63
N SER A 141 13.18 -8.00 -1.31
CA SER A 141 14.51 -8.62 -1.22
C SER A 141 15.59 -7.76 -1.88
N SER A 142 16.88 -8.07 -1.65
CA SER A 142 18.01 -7.37 -2.29
C SER A 142 17.95 -7.43 -3.82
N VAL A 143 17.59 -8.59 -4.38
CA VAL A 143 17.45 -8.79 -5.82
C VAL A 143 16.29 -7.96 -6.38
N ALA A 144 15.13 -8.00 -5.73
CA ALA A 144 13.96 -7.21 -6.15
C ALA A 144 14.23 -5.71 -6.08
N ARG A 145 14.98 -5.26 -5.06
CA ARG A 145 15.38 -3.85 -4.91
C ARG A 145 16.32 -3.38 -6.02
N ASN A 146 17.28 -4.21 -6.43
CA ASN A 146 18.15 -3.90 -7.57
C ASN A 146 17.36 -3.78 -8.89
N LEU A 147 16.38 -4.67 -9.10
CA LEU A 147 15.48 -4.60 -10.25
C LEU A 147 14.61 -3.34 -10.21
N TYR A 148 14.07 -2.98 -9.04
CA TYR A 148 13.30 -1.76 -8.86
C TYR A 148 14.09 -0.52 -9.27
N HIS A 149 15.34 -0.37 -8.81
CA HIS A 149 16.20 0.75 -9.20
C HIS A 149 16.44 0.78 -10.71
N ARG A 150 16.73 -0.37 -11.33
CA ARG A 150 16.85 -0.46 -12.78
C ARG A 150 15.58 0.00 -13.50
N PHE A 151 14.39 -0.40 -13.04
CA PHE A 151 13.12 0.01 -13.68
C PHE A 151 12.90 1.52 -13.63
N ILE A 152 13.25 2.16 -12.52
CA ILE A 152 13.14 3.61 -12.35
C ILE A 152 14.15 4.34 -13.24
N ASP A 153 15.40 3.85 -13.31
CA ASP A 153 16.45 4.43 -14.17
C ASP A 153 16.12 4.29 -15.66
N GLU A 154 15.39 3.23 -16.02
CA GLU A 154 14.91 3.01 -17.38
C GLU A 154 13.70 3.89 -17.72
N GLU A 155 13.07 4.62 -16.81
CA GLU A 155 11.90 5.43 -17.13
C GLU A 155 12.28 6.72 -17.89
N THR A 156 11.41 7.15 -18.81
CA THR A 156 11.59 8.38 -19.59
C THR A 156 10.31 9.20 -19.61
N LYS A 157 10.40 10.46 -20.05
CA LYS A 157 9.22 11.34 -20.21
C LYS A 157 8.16 10.72 -21.14
N ASP A 158 8.60 9.97 -22.14
CA ASP A 158 7.72 9.35 -23.16
C ASP A 158 7.09 8.03 -22.70
N THR A 159 7.56 7.46 -21.60
CA THR A 159 7.03 6.21 -21.01
C THR A 159 6.28 6.42 -19.70
N ARG A 160 6.20 7.67 -19.21
CA ARG A 160 5.50 7.99 -17.97
C ARG A 160 4.02 7.61 -18.09
N GLY A 161 3.53 6.83 -17.14
CA GLY A 161 2.15 6.35 -17.10
C GLY A 161 1.79 5.34 -18.19
N ARG A 162 2.79 4.70 -18.82
CA ARG A 162 2.58 3.63 -19.80
C ARG A 162 3.31 2.36 -19.37
N HIS A 163 2.73 1.21 -19.67
CA HIS A 163 3.38 -0.07 -19.44
C HIS A 163 4.44 -0.36 -20.51
N PHE A 164 5.68 -0.61 -20.09
CA PHE A 164 6.76 -0.96 -21.01
C PHE A 164 7.70 -2.00 -20.43
N ILE A 165 8.32 -2.76 -21.32
CA ILE A 165 9.39 -3.70 -20.99
C ILE A 165 10.60 -3.46 -21.87
N VAL A 166 11.75 -3.90 -21.40
CA VAL A 166 13.01 -3.91 -22.17
C VAL A 166 13.51 -5.33 -22.35
N GLU A 167 14.51 -5.52 -23.20
CA GLU A 167 15.09 -6.85 -23.46
C GLU A 167 15.63 -7.52 -22.19
N ALA A 168 16.15 -6.74 -21.24
CA ALA A 168 16.59 -7.26 -19.95
C ALA A 168 15.43 -7.88 -19.15
N ASP A 169 14.23 -7.29 -19.21
CA ASP A 169 13.03 -7.80 -18.51
C ASP A 169 12.58 -9.14 -19.09
N ILE A 170 12.65 -9.30 -20.41
CA ILE A 170 12.36 -10.57 -21.08
C ILE A 170 13.36 -11.64 -20.63
N LYS A 171 14.66 -11.33 -20.58
CA LYS A 171 15.69 -12.28 -20.13
C LYS A 171 15.54 -12.66 -18.65
N GLU A 172 15.11 -11.71 -17.82
CA GLU A 172 14.96 -11.90 -16.38
C GLU A 172 13.73 -12.75 -16.04
N PHE A 173 12.58 -12.46 -16.65
CA PHE A 173 11.29 -13.04 -16.23
C PHE A 173 10.77 -14.18 -17.12
N THR A 174 11.44 -14.44 -18.25
CA THR A 174 10.98 -15.42 -19.25
C THR A 174 12.13 -16.33 -19.69
N ALA A 175 11.78 -17.49 -20.24
CA ALA A 175 12.76 -18.37 -20.92
C ALA A 175 12.89 -18.05 -22.42
N LEU A 176 12.39 -16.89 -22.85
CA LEU A 176 12.28 -16.55 -24.27
C LEU A 176 13.64 -16.12 -24.84
N LYS A 177 14.03 -16.75 -25.96
CA LYS A 177 15.24 -16.36 -26.69
C LYS A 177 14.96 -15.13 -27.54
N LEU A 178 15.79 -14.10 -27.39
CA LEU A 178 15.75 -12.87 -28.20
C LEU A 178 16.39 -13.08 -29.58
N ASP A 179 15.84 -14.01 -30.36
CA ASP A 179 16.35 -14.36 -31.68
C ASP A 179 15.66 -13.55 -32.81
N LYS A 180 16.03 -13.81 -34.06
CA LYS A 180 15.38 -13.16 -35.23
C LYS A 180 13.86 -13.38 -35.27
N ARG A 181 13.39 -14.51 -34.73
CA ARG A 181 11.96 -14.84 -34.70
C ARG A 181 11.24 -13.98 -33.66
N PHE A 182 11.82 -13.74 -32.48
CA PHE A 182 11.28 -12.80 -31.51
C PHE A 182 11.06 -11.40 -32.11
N HIS A 183 12.09 -10.85 -32.76
CA HIS A 183 12.01 -9.53 -33.40
C HIS A 183 10.99 -9.49 -34.54
N MET A 184 10.84 -10.59 -35.28
CA MET A 184 9.82 -10.69 -36.31
C MET A 184 8.41 -10.68 -35.73
N ILE A 185 8.20 -11.32 -34.57
CA ILE A 185 6.93 -11.28 -33.86
C ILE A 185 6.66 -9.88 -33.30
N LEU A 186 7.66 -9.19 -32.75
CA LEU A 186 7.52 -7.79 -32.32
C LEU A 186 7.09 -6.89 -33.48
N ASN A 187 7.67 -7.06 -34.68
CA ASN A 187 7.25 -6.32 -35.87
C ASN A 187 5.78 -6.58 -36.24
N ILE A 188 5.31 -7.83 -36.09
CA ILE A 188 3.89 -8.18 -36.29
C ILE A 188 3.02 -7.45 -35.25
N LEU A 189 3.37 -7.52 -33.97
CA LEU A 189 2.63 -6.86 -32.88
C LEU A 189 2.57 -5.35 -33.07
N ARG A 190 3.67 -4.75 -33.52
CA ARG A 190 3.76 -3.32 -33.87
C ARG A 190 2.85 -2.96 -35.04
N HIS A 191 2.84 -3.75 -36.11
CA HIS A 191 1.92 -3.55 -37.24
C HIS A 191 0.45 -3.68 -36.81
N CYS A 192 0.17 -4.60 -35.90
CA CYS A 192 -1.15 -4.77 -35.29
C CYS A 192 -1.48 -3.71 -34.23
N ARG A 193 -0.62 -2.70 -34.04
CA ARG A 193 -0.79 -1.57 -33.10
C ARG A 193 -0.98 -1.98 -31.64
N ARG A 194 -0.41 -3.11 -31.24
CA ARG A 194 -0.51 -3.60 -29.85
C ARG A 194 0.79 -3.47 -29.06
N LEU A 195 1.74 -2.79 -29.68
CA LEU A 195 3.10 -2.57 -29.22
C LEU A 195 3.60 -1.34 -29.95
N SER A 196 4.33 -0.48 -29.25
CA SER A 196 5.14 0.58 -29.83
C SER A 196 6.56 0.56 -29.28
N GLU A 197 7.49 1.14 -30.02
CA GLU A 197 8.90 1.26 -29.60
C GLU A 197 9.22 2.71 -29.25
N VAL A 198 9.73 2.92 -28.04
CA VAL A 198 10.30 4.19 -27.59
C VAL A 198 11.81 4.00 -27.42
N ARG A 199 12.60 4.75 -28.19
CA ARG A 199 14.07 4.64 -28.18
C ARG A 199 14.67 5.88 -27.52
N GLY A 200 15.58 5.66 -26.57
CA GLY A 200 16.28 6.75 -25.88
C GLY A 200 17.36 6.22 -24.95
N GLY A 201 18.50 6.92 -24.87
CA GLY A 201 19.63 6.53 -24.01
C GLY A 201 20.29 5.21 -24.41
N GLY A 202 20.26 4.84 -25.69
CA GLY A 202 20.75 3.54 -26.17
C GLY A 202 19.86 2.34 -25.83
N LEU A 203 18.69 2.58 -25.22
CA LEU A 203 17.74 1.55 -24.81
C LEU A 203 16.44 1.62 -25.62
N THR A 204 15.97 0.46 -26.07
CA THR A 204 14.68 0.30 -26.74
C THR A 204 13.64 -0.20 -25.74
N ARG A 205 12.55 0.56 -25.59
CA ARG A 205 11.42 0.25 -24.70
C ARG A 205 10.24 -0.19 -25.54
N TYR A 206 9.74 -1.38 -25.23
CA TYR A 206 8.59 -2.00 -25.84
C TYR A 206 7.35 -1.60 -25.03
N VAL A 207 6.65 -0.56 -25.47
CA VAL A 207 5.47 0.00 -24.80
C VAL A 207 4.23 -0.77 -25.25
N ILE A 208 3.46 -1.27 -24.29
CA ILE A 208 2.19 -1.96 -24.52
C ILE A 208 1.08 -0.92 -24.69
N THR A 209 0.29 -1.06 -25.75
CA THR A 209 -0.75 -0.13 -26.24
C THR A 209 -1.91 -0.89 -26.84
#